data_AF-A0A956YF16-F1
#
_entry.id   AF-A0A956YF16-F1
#
_cell.length_a   1.000
_cell.length_b   1.000
_cell.length_c   1.000
_cell.angle_alpha   90.00
_cell.angle_beta   90.00
_cell.angle_gamma   90.00
#
_symmetry.space_group_name_H-M   'P 1'
#
loop_
_entity.id
_entity.type
_entity.pdbx_description
1 polymer ?
#
loop_
_entity_poly.entity_id
_entity_poly.type
_entity_poly.pdbx_seq_one_letter_code
_entity_poly.pdbx_strand_id
1 'polypeptide(L)'
;MSVFKGSPMGELARVRQVTTKRVSSYDRTGGNDDRLHVAPGTTALLADIAGAGCINHIWCTMVCDQPDFLRRVTLKMRWDNEEDYSVEVPIGDFFGIGHAQTTDFVSMPLQMSPGDGRA
;
A
#
# COMPACT_ATOMS: atom_id res chain seq x y z
N MET A 1 8.30 -22.27 -29.89
CA MET A 1 9.23 -22.36 -28.74
C MET A 1 9.12 -21.09 -27.92
N SER A 2 8.60 -21.15 -26.69
CA SER A 2 8.60 -19.99 -25.78
C SER A 2 9.88 -20.05 -24.95
N VAL A 3 10.93 -19.39 -25.43
CA VAL A 3 12.31 -19.48 -24.91
C VAL A 3 12.44 -19.03 -23.44
N PHE A 4 11.42 -18.37 -22.87
CA PHE A 4 11.50 -17.76 -21.54
C PHE A 4 10.41 -18.21 -20.54
N LYS A 5 9.75 -19.35 -20.78
CA LYS A 5 8.66 -19.82 -19.92
C LYS A 5 9.19 -20.12 -18.50
N GLY A 6 8.88 -19.24 -17.53
CA GLY A 6 9.28 -19.38 -16.13
C GLY A 6 10.30 -18.35 -15.61
N SER A 7 10.87 -17.50 -16.46
CA SER A 7 11.71 -16.37 -16.01
C SER A 7 10.83 -15.16 -15.62
N PRO A 8 11.13 -14.42 -14.53
CA PRO A 8 10.42 -13.18 -14.18
C PRO A 8 10.39 -12.15 -15.32
N MET A 9 11.41 -12.13 -16.17
CA MET A 9 11.50 -11.22 -17.32
C MET A 9 10.91 -11.81 -18.61
N GLY A 10 10.64 -13.13 -18.64
CA GLY A 10 10.34 -13.87 -19.86
C GLY A 10 9.06 -13.45 -20.57
N GLU A 11 8.15 -12.82 -19.84
CA GLU A 11 6.86 -12.35 -20.33
C GLU A 11 6.75 -10.82 -20.30
N LEU A 12 7.82 -10.09 -19.96
CA LEU A 12 7.79 -8.63 -19.78
C LEU A 12 7.50 -7.89 -21.09
N ALA A 13 8.08 -8.34 -22.21
CA ALA A 13 7.88 -7.74 -23.52
C ALA A 13 6.53 -8.09 -24.17
N ARG A 14 5.68 -8.89 -23.52
CA ARG A 14 4.39 -9.29 -24.07
C ARG A 14 3.32 -8.24 -23.80
N VAL A 15 2.60 -7.86 -24.85
CA VAL A 15 1.42 -7.01 -24.74
C VAL A 15 0.32 -7.76 -23.98
N ARG A 16 -0.25 -7.12 -22.96
CA ARG A 16 -1.35 -7.65 -22.15
C ARG A 16 -2.61 -6.83 -22.39
N GLN A 17 -3.75 -7.50 -22.50
CA GLN A 17 -5.06 -6.85 -22.60
C GLN A 17 -5.57 -6.57 -21.18
N VAL A 18 -5.08 -5.49 -20.57
CA VAL A 18 -5.41 -5.08 -19.19
C VAL A 18 -5.63 -3.58 -19.12
N THR A 19 -6.37 -3.11 -18.11
CA THR A 19 -6.54 -1.68 -17.82
C THR A 19 -5.90 -1.34 -16.49
N THR A 20 -4.99 -0.37 -16.48
CA THR A 20 -4.39 0.16 -15.25
C THR A 20 -5.33 1.17 -14.60
N LYS A 21 -5.48 1.07 -13.28
CA LYS A 21 -6.19 2.06 -12.44
C LYS A 21 -5.31 2.43 -11.26
N ARG A 22 -5.58 3.59 -10.66
CA ARG A 22 -4.92 4.08 -9.45
C ARG A 22 -5.92 4.80 -8.57
N VAL A 23 -5.88 4.52 -7.28
CA VAL A 23 -6.50 5.34 -6.22
C VAL A 23 -5.35 5.89 -5.38
N SER A 24 -5.41 7.17 -5.03
CA SER A 24 -4.40 7.83 -4.22
C SER A 24 -5.04 8.91 -3.36
N SER A 25 -4.27 9.42 -2.40
CA SER A 25 -4.65 10.52 -1.50
C SER A 25 -4.56 11.90 -2.15
N TYR A 26 -4.51 12.00 -3.49
CA TYR A 26 -4.30 13.28 -4.17
C TYR A 26 -5.40 14.30 -3.82
N ASP A 27 -5.01 15.56 -3.83
CA ASP A 27 -5.90 16.67 -3.57
C ASP A 27 -6.88 16.85 -4.75
N ARG A 28 -8.15 16.53 -4.51
CA ARG A 28 -9.22 16.62 -5.52
C ARG A 28 -9.56 18.06 -5.92
N THR A 29 -9.12 19.05 -5.16
CA THR A 29 -9.25 20.46 -5.52
C THR A 29 -8.21 20.90 -6.54
N GLY A 30 -7.17 20.09 -6.76
CA GLY A 30 -5.99 20.45 -7.56
C GLY A 30 -4.92 21.20 -6.77
N GLY A 31 -5.07 21.32 -5.45
CA GLY A 31 -4.04 21.83 -4.54
C GLY A 31 -2.93 20.82 -4.25
N ASN A 32 -2.29 20.96 -3.09
CA ASN A 32 -1.11 20.19 -2.68
C ASN A 32 -1.30 19.51 -1.31
N ASP A 33 -2.53 19.40 -0.80
CA ASP A 33 -2.80 18.57 0.39
C ASP A 33 -3.05 17.12 -0.04
N ASP A 34 -2.04 16.50 -0.66
CA ASP A 34 -2.08 15.15 -1.27
C ASP A 34 -2.05 14.01 -0.24
N ARG A 35 -2.78 14.16 0.86
CA ARG A 35 -2.83 13.23 1.99
C ARG A 35 -4.24 13.13 2.57
N LEU A 36 -4.45 12.08 3.36
CA LEU A 36 -5.64 11.93 4.19
C LEU A 36 -5.30 12.32 5.63
N HIS A 37 -6.22 13.02 6.29
CA HIS A 37 -6.13 13.33 7.72
C HIS A 37 -6.98 12.31 8.48
N VAL A 38 -6.33 11.54 9.36
CA VAL A 38 -6.98 10.50 10.17
C VAL A 38 -6.85 10.88 11.64
N ALA A 39 -7.95 11.31 12.25
CA ALA A 39 -7.98 11.66 13.67
C ALA A 39 -8.05 10.39 14.55
N PRO A 40 -7.67 10.47 15.83
CA PRO A 40 -7.79 9.34 16.76
C PRO A 40 -9.20 8.73 16.78
N GLY A 41 -9.29 7.41 16.67
CA GLY A 41 -10.56 6.68 16.67
C GLY A 41 -11.37 6.77 15.37
N THR A 42 -10.86 7.46 14.35
CA THR A 42 -11.53 7.57 13.05
C THR A 42 -10.96 6.58 12.04
N THR A 43 -11.77 6.26 11.04
CA THR A 43 -11.38 5.41 9.91
C THR A 43 -11.50 6.23 8.64
N ALA A 44 -10.48 6.18 7.79
CA ALA A 44 -10.52 6.74 6.45
C ALA A 44 -10.60 5.62 5.41
N LEU A 45 -11.50 5.77 4.44
CA LEU A 45 -11.60 4.88 3.29
C LEU A 45 -10.47 5.20 2.30
N LEU A 46 -9.52 4.28 2.14
CA LEU A 46 -8.42 4.45 1.18
C LEU A 46 -8.87 4.17 -0.26
N ALA A 47 -9.62 3.09 -0.46
CA ALA A 47 -10.15 2.69 -1.76
C ALA A 47 -11.41 1.85 -1.59
N ASP A 48 -12.37 2.04 -2.50
CA ASP A 48 -13.52 1.17 -2.73
C ASP A 48 -13.55 0.84 -4.23
N ILE A 49 -13.28 -0.42 -4.56
CA ILE A 49 -13.00 -0.86 -5.92
C ILE A 49 -14.05 -1.89 -6.31
N ALA A 50 -14.94 -1.50 -7.22
CA ALA A 50 -15.95 -2.39 -7.76
C ALA A 50 -15.39 -3.25 -8.92
N GLY A 51 -15.84 -4.51 -8.97
CA GLY A 51 -15.51 -5.46 -10.01
C GLY A 51 -14.19 -6.20 -9.81
N ALA A 52 -13.87 -7.09 -10.74
CA ALA A 52 -12.67 -7.92 -10.67
C ALA A 52 -11.39 -7.12 -10.97
N GLY A 53 -10.31 -7.43 -10.26
CA GLY A 53 -9.01 -6.80 -10.46
C GLY A 53 -7.90 -7.44 -9.63
N CYS A 54 -6.71 -6.86 -9.70
CA CYS A 54 -5.56 -7.26 -8.90
C CYS A 54 -4.81 -6.01 -8.43
N ILE A 55 -4.67 -5.86 -7.11
CA ILE A 55 -3.77 -4.88 -6.52
C ILE A 55 -2.36 -5.46 -6.59
N ASN A 56 -1.49 -4.85 -7.39
CA ASN A 56 -0.12 -5.31 -7.59
C ASN A 56 0.94 -4.36 -7.01
N HIS A 57 0.51 -3.20 -6.49
CA HIS A 57 1.39 -2.21 -5.89
C HIS A 57 0.62 -1.34 -4.88
N ILE A 58 1.16 -1.23 -3.67
CA ILE A 58 0.69 -0.33 -2.61
C ILE A 58 1.91 0.47 -2.14
N TRP A 59 1.77 1.78 -2.09
CA TRP A 59 2.75 2.67 -1.50
C TRP A 59 2.07 3.54 -0.46
N CYS A 60 2.72 3.72 0.69
CA CYS A 60 2.21 4.51 1.79
C CYS A 60 3.37 5.18 2.53
N THR A 61 3.16 6.42 2.95
CA THR A 61 3.98 7.10 3.94
C THR A 61 3.05 7.77 4.94
N MET A 62 3.56 8.02 6.14
CA MET A 62 2.79 8.60 7.23
C MET A 62 3.61 9.66 7.95
N VAL A 63 2.91 10.70 8.38
CA VAL A 63 3.44 11.70 9.30
C VAL A 63 2.54 11.74 10.53
N CYS A 64 3.13 11.55 11.70
CA CYS A 64 2.44 11.58 12.98
C CYS A 64 3.45 11.94 14.06
N ASP A 65 3.06 12.80 14.99
CA ASP A 65 3.89 13.25 16.11
C ASP A 65 3.85 12.28 17.30
N GLN A 66 2.94 11.30 17.28
CA GLN A 66 2.79 10.34 18.36
C GLN A 66 3.92 9.32 18.37
N PRO A 67 4.44 8.96 19.56
CA PRO A 67 5.40 7.87 19.67
C PRO A 67 4.76 6.56 19.19
N ASP A 68 5.56 5.71 18.55
CA ASP A 68 5.16 4.39 18.06
C ASP A 68 4.00 4.40 17.05
N PHE A 69 3.81 5.50 16.30
CA PHE A 69 2.64 5.70 15.43
C PHE A 69 2.43 4.59 14.39
N LEU A 70 3.51 3.93 13.94
CA LEU A 70 3.46 2.82 12.97
C LEU A 70 2.68 1.59 13.48
N ARG A 71 2.47 1.48 14.80
CA ARG A 71 1.63 0.43 15.40
C ARG A 71 0.29 0.95 15.92
N ARG A 72 0.00 2.25 15.77
CA ARG A 72 -1.24 2.90 16.22
C ARG A 72 -2.29 3.03 15.12
N VAL A 73 -1.90 2.79 13.86
CA VAL A 73 -2.79 2.82 12.71
C VAL A 73 -2.87 1.43 12.12
N THR A 74 -4.10 0.91 12.02
CA THR A 74 -4.38 -0.42 11.46
C THR A 74 -4.81 -0.29 10.01
N LEU A 75 -4.14 -1.03 9.12
CA LEU A 75 -4.55 -1.22 7.74
C LEU A 75 -5.56 -2.35 7.68
N LYS A 76 -6.72 -2.08 7.10
CA LYS A 76 -7.81 -3.05 6.96
C LYS A 76 -8.18 -3.25 5.50
N MET A 77 -8.28 -4.51 5.07
CA MET A 77 -8.72 -4.88 3.72
C MET A 77 -9.66 -6.07 3.78
N ARG A 78 -10.65 -6.06 2.90
CA ARG A 78 -11.64 -7.13 2.72
C ARG A 78 -11.95 -7.28 1.24
N TRP A 79 -12.36 -8.48 0.84
CA TRP A 79 -12.56 -8.84 -0.56
C TRP A 79 -13.99 -9.32 -0.81
N ASP A 80 -14.50 -9.17 -2.03
CA ASP A 80 -15.76 -9.77 -2.48
C ASP A 80 -16.98 -9.51 -1.58
N ASN A 81 -17.03 -8.33 -0.94
CA ASN A 81 -18.08 -7.91 0.00
C ASN A 81 -18.23 -8.77 1.26
N GLU A 82 -17.16 -9.47 1.67
CA GLU A 82 -17.16 -10.18 2.95
C GLU A 82 -17.36 -9.22 4.14
N GLU A 83 -17.91 -9.74 5.24
CA GLU A 83 -18.15 -8.96 6.46
C GLU A 83 -16.85 -8.70 7.23
N ASP A 84 -16.01 -9.72 7.35
CA ASP A 84 -14.76 -9.71 8.12
C ASP A 84 -13.58 -9.14 7.32
N TYR A 85 -12.56 -8.63 8.00
CA TYR A 85 -11.35 -8.16 7.32
C TYR A 85 -10.36 -9.31 7.10
N SER A 86 -10.12 -9.69 5.85
CA SER A 86 -9.05 -10.62 5.47
C SER A 86 -7.64 -10.12 5.82
N VAL A 87 -7.44 -8.80 5.86
CA VAL A 87 -6.21 -8.15 6.33
C VAL A 87 -6.58 -7.17 7.43
N GLU A 88 -6.06 -7.37 8.63
CA GLU A 88 -6.21 -6.43 9.75
C GLU A 88 -4.92 -6.42 10.58
N VAL A 89 -4.02 -5.50 10.28
CA VAL A 89 -2.68 -5.43 10.90
C VAL A 89 -2.25 -3.99 11.09
N PRO A 90 -1.38 -3.68 12.08
CA PRO A 90 -0.77 -2.36 12.13
C PRO A 90 0.05 -2.10 10.86
N ILE A 91 0.02 -0.86 10.39
CA ILE A 91 0.56 -0.50 9.08
C ILE A 91 2.08 -0.70 8.98
N GLY A 92 2.84 -0.46 10.06
CA GLY A 92 4.28 -0.77 10.09
C GLY A 92 4.56 -2.26 9.90
N ASP A 93 3.82 -3.11 10.63
CA ASP A 93 3.96 -4.56 10.55
C ASP A 93 3.60 -5.09 9.14
N PHE A 94 2.59 -4.52 8.47
CA PHE A 94 2.25 -4.87 7.09
C PHE A 94 3.41 -4.65 6.11
N PHE A 95 4.16 -3.54 6.28
CA PHE A 95 5.31 -3.21 5.44
C PHE A 95 6.63 -3.84 5.92
N GLY A 96 6.57 -4.79 6.85
CA GLY A 96 7.72 -5.59 7.28
C GLY A 96 8.60 -4.93 8.36
N ILE A 97 8.13 -3.86 9.01
CA ILE A 97 8.85 -3.22 10.11
C ILE A 97 8.08 -3.38 11.43
N GLY A 98 8.62 -4.24 12.29
CA GLY A 98 8.08 -4.45 13.64
C GLY A 98 8.46 -3.37 14.64
N HIS A 99 7.88 -3.46 15.83
CA HIS A 99 8.24 -2.63 17.00
C HIS A 99 8.15 -1.10 16.78
N ALA A 100 7.33 -0.66 15.83
CA ALA A 100 7.15 0.75 15.49
C ALA A 100 8.43 1.51 15.12
N GLN A 101 9.45 0.80 14.64
CA GLN A 101 10.72 1.39 14.20
C GLN A 101 10.59 1.98 12.79
N THR A 102 11.51 2.86 12.42
CA THR A 102 11.73 3.27 11.02
C THR A 102 13.16 2.90 10.64
N THR A 103 13.29 1.81 9.88
CA THR A 103 14.58 1.28 9.43
C THR A 103 14.46 0.94 7.96
N ASP A 104 15.55 1.18 7.22
CA ASP A 104 15.62 0.77 5.82
C ASP A 104 15.59 -0.75 5.70
N PHE A 105 14.67 -1.22 4.87
CA PHE A 105 14.50 -2.63 4.57
C PHE A 105 14.06 -2.79 3.12
N VAL A 106 14.66 -3.76 2.42
CA VAL A 106 14.30 -4.09 1.05
C VAL A 106 14.21 -5.59 0.90
N SER A 107 13.12 -6.04 0.30
CA SER A 107 12.88 -7.40 -0.15
C SER A 107 12.15 -7.39 -1.48
N MET A 108 11.90 -8.55 -2.08
CA MET A 108 11.15 -8.64 -3.32
C MET A 108 9.68 -8.13 -3.18
N PRO A 109 8.90 -8.52 -2.15
CA PRO A 109 7.52 -8.06 -2.01
C PRO A 109 7.34 -6.75 -1.21
N LEU A 110 8.29 -6.40 -0.34
CA LEU A 110 8.17 -5.30 0.62
C LEU A 110 9.43 -4.44 0.66
N GLN A 111 9.24 -3.13 0.76
CA GLN A 111 10.29 -2.15 0.93
C GLN A 111 9.83 -1.06 1.89
N MET A 112 10.70 -0.69 2.83
CA MET A 112 10.61 0.50 3.65
C MET A 112 11.87 1.32 3.44
N SER A 113 11.74 2.48 2.81
CA SER A 113 12.81 3.45 2.68
C SER A 113 12.26 4.80 2.19
N PRO A 114 12.98 5.90 2.41
CA PRO A 114 14.13 6.03 3.32
C PRO A 114 13.66 6.12 4.79
N GLY A 115 14.46 5.60 5.73
CA GLY A 115 14.10 5.47 7.15
C GLY A 115 13.87 6.80 7.88
N ASP A 116 14.32 7.91 7.32
CA ASP A 116 14.06 9.28 7.80
C ASP A 116 12.89 9.97 7.05
N GLY A 117 12.25 9.26 6.12
CA GLY A 117 11.12 9.75 5.32
C GLY A 117 11.49 10.80 4.28
N ARG A 118 12.78 11.02 3.97
CA ARG A 118 13.26 12.00 2.99
C ARG A 118 14.00 11.33 1.84
N ALA A 119 13.44 11.41 0.64
CA ALA A 119 14.12 11.04 -0.61
C ALA A 119 14.85 12.26 -1.23
#